data_AF-A0A368TPG2-F1
#
_entry.id   AF-A0A368TPG2-F1
#
_cell.length_a   1.000
_cell.length_b   1.000
_cell.length_c   1.000
_cell.angle_alpha   90.00
_cell.angle_beta   90.00
_cell.angle_gamma   90.00
#
_symmetry.space_group_name_H-M   'P 1'
#
loop_
_entity.id
_entity.type
_entity.pdbx_description
1 polymer ?
#
loop_
_entity_poly.entity_id
_entity_poly.type
_entity_poly.pdbx_seq_one_letter_code
_entity_poly.pdbx_strand_id
1 'polypeptide(L)' 'MTLKIKIEVPTDGGPYEAQVAESNGNPAHVLAPGEAVELYVHSGNTITVTELPAGTKAAMSAQEPK' A
#
# COMPACT_ATOMS: atom_id res chain seq x y z
N MET A 1 -3.04 21.32 -6.89
CA MET A 1 -4.24 20.74 -6.22
C MET A 1 -3.79 19.47 -5.49
N THR A 2 -4.32 19.24 -4.28
CA THR A 2 -4.05 18.05 -3.47
C THR A 2 -5.37 17.33 -3.20
N LEU A 3 -5.41 16.03 -3.44
CA LEU A 3 -6.55 15.17 -3.17
C LEU A 3 -6.28 14.32 -1.94
N LYS A 4 -7.25 14.22 -1.03
CA LYS A 4 -7.22 13.22 0.04
C LYS A 4 -7.96 11.98 -0.44
N ILE A 5 -7.31 10.83 -0.46
CA ILE A 5 -7.93 9.55 -0.84
C ILE A 5 -7.76 8.52 0.27
N LYS A 6 -8.62 7.49 0.28
CA LYS A 6 -8.52 6.30 1.13
C LYS A 6 -8.45 5.06 0.24
N ILE A 7 -7.48 4.19 0.48
CA ILE A 7 -7.36 2.88 -0.17
C ILE A 7 -7.53 1.82 0.93
N GLU A 8 -8.41 0.85 0.69
CA GLU A 8 -8.77 -0.21 1.65
C GLU A 8 -8.66 -1.57 0.98
N VAL A 9 -8.11 -2.56 1.69
CA VAL A 9 -8.04 -3.94 1.23
C VAL A 9 -9.24 -4.71 1.81
N PRO A 10 -10.13 -5.24 0.96
CA PRO A 10 -11.30 -5.96 1.45
C PRO A 10 -10.91 -7.27 2.14
N THR A 11 -11.65 -7.65 3.19
CA THR A 11 -11.37 -8.87 3.98
C THR A 11 -11.80 -10.16 3.29
N ASP A 12 -12.66 -10.08 2.28
CA ASP A 12 -13.23 -11.21 1.53
C ASP A 12 -12.52 -11.48 0.19
N GLY A 13 -11.50 -10.68 -0.17
CA GLY A 13 -10.78 -10.76 -1.44
C GLY A 13 -9.78 -11.92 -1.59
N GLY A 14 -9.63 -12.78 -0.57
CA GLY A 14 -8.65 -13.87 -0.55
C GLY A 14 -7.35 -13.53 0.19
N PRO A 15 -6.33 -14.42 0.16
CA PRO A 15 -5.09 -14.27 0.92
C PRO A 15 -4.10 -13.34 0.19
N TYR A 16 -4.52 -12.12 -0.11
CA TYR A 16 -3.69 -11.15 -0.82
C TYR A 16 -3.50 -9.89 0.01
N GLU A 17 -2.33 -9.29 -0.13
CA GLU A 17 -1.98 -7.99 0.43
C GLU A 17 -1.92 -6.97 -0.71
N ALA A 18 -2.09 -5.68 -0.41
CA ALA A 18 -1.95 -4.63 -1.41
C ALA A 18 -0.72 -3.78 -1.12
N GLN A 19 0.19 -3.66 -2.08
CA GLN A 19 1.24 -2.66 -2.05
C GLN A 19 0.75 -1.39 -2.74
N VAL A 20 0.77 -0.28 -2.02
CA VAL A 20 0.40 1.05 -2.50
C VAL A 20 1.66 1.91 -2.57
N ALA A 21 2.05 2.32 -3.78
CA ALA A 21 3.23 3.15 -4.01
C ALA A 21 2.86 4.46 -4.72
N GLU A 22 3.41 5.57 -4.23
CA GLU A 22 3.28 6.88 -4.88
C GLU A 22 4.54 7.19 -5.70
N SER A 23 4.38 7.79 -6.87
CA SER A 23 5.50 8.17 -7.74
C SER A 23 6.40 9.29 -7.19
N ASN A 24 6.05 9.87 -6.03
CA ASN A 24 6.75 10.98 -5.40
C ASN A 24 7.93 10.53 -4.51
N GLY A 25 8.21 9.22 -4.44
CA GLY A 25 9.30 8.67 -3.64
C GLY A 25 8.94 8.41 -2.17
N ASN A 26 7.68 8.58 -1.77
CA ASN A 26 7.22 8.08 -0.48
C ASN A 26 7.39 6.54 -0.43
N PRO A 27 7.77 5.99 0.73
CA PRO A 27 7.88 4.55 0.89
C PRO A 27 6.52 3.89 0.62
N ALA A 28 6.54 2.78 -0.10
CA ALA A 28 5.33 2.03 -0.40
C ALA A 28 4.71 1.46 0.89
N HIS A 29 3.38 1.48 0.96
CA HIS A 29 2.63 0.87 2.04
C HIS A 29 2.20 -0.53 1.63
N VAL A 30 2.42 -1.54 2.48
CA VAL A 30 1.84 -2.88 2.29
C VAL A 30 0.69 -3.03 3.28
N LEU A 31 -0.50 -3.30 2.74
CA LEU A 31 -1.76 -3.39 3.47
C LEU A 31 -2.23 -4.84 3.48
N ALA A 32 -2.50 -5.36 4.67
CA ALA A 32 -3.14 -6.64 4.88
C ALA A 32 -4.67 -6.54 4.68
N PRO A 33 -5.38 -7.66 4.47
CA PRO A 33 -6.84 -7.67 4.43
C PRO A 33 -7.47 -6.99 5.65
N GLY A 34 -8.39 -6.06 5.40
CA GLY A 34 -9.04 -5.23 6.43
C GLY A 34 -8.28 -3.96 6.81
N GLU A 35 -7.07 -3.74 6.29
CA GLU A 35 -6.33 -2.51 6.50
C GLU A 35 -6.66 -1.45 5.45
N ALA A 36 -6.43 -0.19 5.82
CA ALA A 36 -6.58 0.95 4.94
C ALA A 36 -5.46 1.98 5.16
N VAL A 37 -5.19 2.78 4.14
CA VAL A 37 -4.29 3.94 4.18
C VAL A 37 -4.98 5.17 3.63
N GLU A 38 -4.76 6.31 4.28
CA GLU A 38 -5.14 7.62 3.75
C GLU A 38 -3.90 8.30 3.14
N LEU A 39 -4.03 8.79 1.90
CA LEU A 39 -2.95 9.45 1.17
C LEU A 39 -3.36 10.85 0.72
N TYR A 40 -2.38 11.76 0.70
CA TYR A 40 -2.52 13.10 0.15
C TYR A 40 -1.75 13.20 -1.16
N VAL A 41 -2.49 13.18 -2.27
CA VAL A 41 -1.93 13.01 -3.61
C VAL A 41 -1.93 14.36 -4.31
N HIS A 42 -0.76 14.78 -4.78
CA HIS A 42 -0.61 16.01 -5.54
C HIS A 42 -0.85 15.74 -7.04
N SER A 43 -1.41 16.74 -7.74
CA SER A 43 -1.59 16.68 -9.19
C SER A 43 -0.26 16.38 -9.89
N GLY A 44 -0.25 15.37 -10.77
CA GLY A 44 0.94 14.89 -11.46
C GLY A 44 1.60 13.67 -10.82
N ASN A 45 1.19 13.27 -9.60
CA ASN A 45 1.62 12.02 -8.99
C ASN A 45 0.75 10.85 -9.46
N THR A 46 1.38 9.69 -9.64
CA THR A 46 0.71 8.42 -9.92
C THR A 46 0.70 7.56 -8.65
N ILE A 47 -0.39 6.82 -8.46
CA ILE A 47 -0.52 5.82 -7.40
C ILE A 47 -0.63 4.46 -8.08
N THR A 48 0.25 3.56 -7.69
CA THR A 48 0.23 2.17 -8.16
C THR A 48 -0.22 1.28 -7.02
N VAL A 49 -1.24 0.46 -7.27
CA VAL A 49 -1.70 -0.57 -6.33
C VAL A 49 -1.39 -1.92 -6.96
N THR A 50 -0.56 -2.71 -6.27
CA THR A 50 -0.12 -4.03 -6.72
C THR A 50 -0.61 -5.09 -5.76
N GLU A 51 -1.25 -6.15 -6.27
CA GLU A 51 -1.62 -7.32 -5.49
C GLU A 51 -0.37 -8.15 -5.16
N LEU A 52 -0.22 -8.51 -3.89
CA LEU A 52 0.89 -9.31 -3.38
C LEU A 52 0.38 -10.60 -2.73
N PRO A 53 1.19 -11.68 -2.75
CA PRO A 53 0.91 -12.85 -1.93
C PRO A 53 0.85 -12.50 -0.44
N ALA A 54 -0.05 -13.15 0.31
CA ALA A 54 -0.09 -13.04 1.77
C ALA A 54 1.28 -13.33 2.41
N GLY A 55 1.60 -12.57 3.47
CA GLY A 55 2.84 -12.71 4.23
C GLY A 55 3.99 -11.83 3.71
N THR A 56 3.76 -11.06 2.65
CA THR A 56 4.78 -10.15 2.11
C THR A 56 5.13 -9.03 3.11
N LYS A 57 4.12 -8.45 3.77
CA LYS A 57 4.29 -7.44 4.83
C LYS A 57 5.19 -7.95 5.95
N ALA A 58 4.96 -9.19 6.40
CA ALA A 58 5.77 -9.82 7.45
C ALA A 58 7.21 -10.08 6.99
N ALA A 59 7.42 -10.51 5.75
CA ALA A 59 8.75 -10.73 5.19
C ALA A 59 9.56 -9.42 5.06
N MET A 60 8.91 -8.31 4.67
CA MET A 60 9.55 -7.00 4.59
C MET A 60 9.89 -6.44 5.97
N SER A 61 9.04 -6.65 6.98
CA SER A 61 9.34 -6.24 8.36
C SER A 61 10.45 -7.08 9.02
N ALA A 62 10.61 -8.34 8.62
CA ALA A 62 11.69 -9.21 9.13
C ALA A 62 13.07 -8.90 8.50
N GLN A 63 13.08 -8.11 7.42
CA GLN A 63 14.27 -7.74 6.66
C GLN A 63 14.66 -6.28 6.97
N GLU A 64 14.67 -5.87 8.24
CA GLU A 64 15.29 -4.60 8.63
C GLU A 64 16.83 -4.66 8.46
N PRO A 65 17.46 -3.54 8.06
CA PRO A 65 18.85 -3.51 7.60
C PRO A 65 19.85 -3.65 8.75
N LYS A 66 20.96 -4.33 8.48
CA LYS A 66 22.17 -4.26 9.30
C LYS A 66 22.93 -2.96 9.04
#